data_AF-A0A561TV29-F1
#
_entry.id   AF-A0A561TV29-F1
#
_cell.length_a   1.000
_cell.length_b   1.000
_cell.length_c   1.000
_cell.angle_alpha   90.00
_cell.angle_beta   90.00
_cell.angle_gamma   90.00
#
_symmetry.space_group_name_H-M   'P 1'
#
loop_
_entity.id
_entity.type
_entity.pdbx_description
1 polymer ?
#
loop_
_entity_poly.entity_id
_entity_poly.type
_entity_poly.pdbx_seq_one_letter_code
_entity_poly.pdbx_strand_id
1 'polypeptide(L)'
;MAIELPGPVVTMLQFIGVNWPNVNEDKVRELATHVREFADNVDGTHQKATTTVNNMADHYQGGSYDALVASWAHLSSSHMTDLVNTCHTVATALDAAADTIVAMKWQAIGELGALAVTFAADQAASVMTLGLAEAGMALIVDGAEQITDYLEQQLEQYIIGQVIEAAIGPLVAVVEKAVGGLAFEEVAGLLGVNGTAGPGDSFLIDPKALEDHATTMAGHAQEVSDHARALGGKVAGVDFT
;
A
#
# COMPACT_ATOMS: atom_id res chain seq x y z
N MET A 1 -2.60 -14.39 9.88
CA MET A 1 -2.03 -15.74 9.70
C MET A 1 -2.54 -16.24 8.38
N ALA A 2 -1.66 -16.80 7.55
CA ALA A 2 -2.05 -17.56 6.38
C ALA A 2 -3.08 -18.63 6.76
N ILE A 3 -4.12 -18.79 5.95
CA ILE A 3 -5.16 -19.81 6.19
C ILE A 3 -4.56 -21.22 6.20
N GLU A 4 -4.76 -21.93 7.31
CA GLU A 4 -4.40 -23.34 7.48
C GLU A 4 -5.51 -24.26 6.92
N LEU A 5 -5.12 -25.24 6.12
CA LEU A 5 -6.04 -26.20 5.54
C LEU A 5 -6.54 -27.22 6.59
N PRO A 6 -7.84 -27.61 6.56
CA PRO A 6 -8.34 -28.69 7.40
C PRO A 6 -7.60 -30.02 7.13
N GLY A 7 -7.27 -30.77 8.17
CA GLY A 7 -6.50 -32.03 8.07
C GLY A 7 -7.03 -33.04 7.03
N PRO A 8 -8.36 -33.28 6.91
CA PRO A 8 -8.91 -34.16 5.87
C PRO A 8 -8.65 -33.65 4.44
N VAL A 9 -8.70 -32.34 4.22
CA VAL A 9 -8.42 -31.70 2.92
C VAL A 9 -6.95 -31.87 2.58
N VAL A 10 -6.05 -31.59 3.53
CA VAL A 10 -4.60 -31.80 3.35
C VAL A 10 -4.30 -33.24 2.98
N THR A 11 -4.90 -34.20 3.69
CA THR A 11 -4.68 -35.63 3.45
C THR A 11 -5.14 -36.03 2.04
N MET A 12 -6.32 -35.54 1.62
CA MET A 12 -6.83 -35.79 0.28
C MET A 12 -5.90 -35.19 -0.78
N LEU A 13 -5.60 -33.88 -0.70
CA LEU A 13 -4.76 -33.17 -1.67
C LEU A 13 -3.38 -33.83 -1.83
N GLN A 14 -2.74 -34.22 -0.73
CA GLN A 14 -1.46 -34.94 -0.75
C GLN A 14 -1.57 -36.32 -1.39
N PHE A 15 -2.66 -37.04 -1.15
CA PHE A 15 -2.89 -38.35 -1.74
C PHE A 15 -3.05 -38.26 -3.27
N ILE A 16 -3.74 -37.24 -3.75
CA ILE A 16 -4.01 -37.04 -5.18
C ILE A 16 -2.91 -36.26 -5.91
N GLY A 17 -1.97 -35.65 -5.18
CA GLY A 17 -0.86 -34.90 -5.75
C GLY A 17 -1.21 -33.48 -6.20
N VAL A 18 -2.30 -32.90 -5.70
CA VAL A 18 -2.74 -31.53 -6.01
C VAL A 18 -2.15 -30.56 -4.99
N ASN A 19 -1.51 -29.49 -5.45
CA ASN A 19 -0.90 -28.48 -4.60
C ASN A 19 -1.87 -27.35 -4.28
N TRP A 20 -1.83 -26.84 -3.05
CA TRP A 20 -2.61 -25.67 -2.67
C TRP A 20 -1.88 -24.37 -3.04
N PRO A 21 -2.57 -23.33 -3.55
CA PRO A 21 -1.95 -22.05 -3.90
C PRO A 21 -1.42 -21.32 -2.67
N ASN A 22 -0.15 -20.91 -2.73
CA ASN A 22 0.59 -20.26 -1.64
C ASN A 22 0.53 -18.72 -1.69
N VAL A 23 -0.64 -18.13 -1.98
CA VAL A 23 -0.78 -16.67 -1.88
C VAL A 23 -0.83 -16.25 -0.42
N ASN A 24 -0.07 -15.26 0.04
CA ASN A 24 -0.10 -14.82 1.44
C ASN A 24 -0.87 -13.50 1.64
N GLU A 25 -2.13 -13.59 2.08
CA GLU A 25 -2.99 -12.44 2.40
C GLU A 25 -2.41 -11.54 3.51
N ASP A 26 -1.65 -12.09 4.46
CA ASP A 26 -1.07 -11.30 5.53
C ASP A 26 -0.02 -10.35 4.97
N LYS A 27 0.68 -10.75 3.91
CA LYS A 27 1.68 -9.92 3.23
C LYS A 27 1.04 -8.73 2.52
N VAL A 28 -0.17 -8.91 2.00
CA VAL A 28 -0.97 -7.81 1.45
C VAL A 28 -1.39 -6.84 2.57
N ARG A 29 -1.83 -7.32 3.73
CA ARG A 29 -2.15 -6.46 4.90
C ARG A 29 -0.92 -5.78 5.48
N GLU A 30 0.21 -6.47 5.48
CA GLU A 30 1.49 -5.93 5.92
C GLU A 30 1.90 -4.77 5.03
N LEU A 31 1.80 -4.92 3.70
CA LEU A 31 2.00 -3.83 2.76
C LEU A 31 1.04 -2.65 3.02
N ALA A 32 -0.25 -2.93 3.24
CA ALA A 32 -1.25 -1.91 3.59
C ALA A 32 -0.82 -1.09 4.83
N THR A 33 -0.32 -1.78 5.85
CA THR A 33 0.19 -1.17 7.07
C THR A 33 1.40 -0.29 6.78
N HIS A 34 2.37 -0.77 5.99
CA HIS A 34 3.56 0.00 5.64
C HIS A 34 3.24 1.27 4.85
N VAL A 35 2.28 1.21 3.92
CA VAL A 35 1.82 2.38 3.16
C VAL A 35 1.15 3.40 4.08
N ARG A 36 0.32 2.94 5.03
CA ARG A 36 -0.36 3.81 6.01
C ARG A 36 0.65 4.49 6.95
N GLU A 37 1.59 3.73 7.50
CA GLU A 37 2.67 4.28 8.33
C GLU A 37 3.51 5.32 7.58
N PHE A 38 3.81 5.09 6.30
CA PHE A 38 4.50 6.07 5.47
C PHE A 38 3.70 7.37 5.36
N ALA A 39 2.40 7.29 5.07
CA ALA A 39 1.53 8.46 4.99
C ALA A 39 1.52 9.27 6.29
N ASP A 40 1.33 8.59 7.43
CA ASP A 40 1.27 9.21 8.76
C ASP A 40 2.60 9.90 9.12
N ASN A 41 3.74 9.25 8.80
CA ASN A 41 5.07 9.80 9.07
C ASN A 41 5.38 11.03 8.20
N VAL A 42 4.97 10.99 6.92
CA VAL A 42 5.13 12.12 5.99
C VAL A 42 4.27 13.30 6.44
N ASP A 43 3.00 13.07 6.79
CA ASP A 43 2.08 14.10 7.31
C ASP A 43 2.64 14.72 8.61
N GLY A 44 3.10 13.89 9.55
CA GLY A 44 3.71 14.38 10.78
C GLY A 44 4.94 15.26 10.55
N THR A 45 5.80 14.89 9.58
CA THR A 45 6.97 15.70 9.21
C THR A 45 6.56 17.01 8.52
N HIS A 46 5.54 16.96 7.67
CA HIS A 46 4.96 18.13 7.01
C HIS A 46 4.36 19.14 8.01
N GLN A 47 3.67 18.67 9.03
CA GLN A 47 3.13 19.53 10.10
C GLN A 47 4.24 20.24 10.90
N LYS A 48 5.35 19.54 11.21
CA LYS A 48 6.53 20.16 11.83
C LYS A 48 7.16 21.22 10.93
N ALA A 49 7.27 20.94 9.63
CA ALA A 49 7.80 21.89 8.66
C ALA A 49 6.88 23.13 8.53
N THR A 50 5.56 22.94 8.51
CA THR A 50 4.58 24.03 8.53
C THR A 50 4.72 24.91 9.77
N THR A 51 4.92 24.29 10.94
CA THR A 51 5.20 25.03 12.18
C THR A 51 6.51 25.82 12.08
N THR A 52 7.54 25.24 11.48
CA THR A 52 8.83 25.91 11.28
C THR A 52 8.68 27.14 10.38
N VAL A 53 7.95 27.03 9.27
CA VAL A 53 7.65 28.15 8.37
C VAL A 53 6.90 29.27 9.09
N ASN A 54 5.87 28.93 9.88
CA ASN A 54 5.10 29.93 10.63
C ASN A 54 5.95 30.64 11.70
N ASN A 55 6.85 29.92 12.38
CA ASN A 55 7.73 30.51 13.39
C ASN A 55 8.77 31.48 12.80
N MET A 56 9.04 31.41 11.48
CA MET A 56 9.93 32.38 10.84
C MET A 56 9.37 33.80 10.88
N ALA A 57 8.05 34.00 11.01
CA ALA A 57 7.41 35.32 11.11
C ALA A 57 8.00 36.20 12.23
N ASP A 58 8.48 35.58 13.32
CA ASP A 58 9.02 36.28 14.49
C ASP A 58 10.38 36.95 14.19
N HIS A 59 11.07 36.48 13.14
CA HIS A 59 12.44 36.85 12.80
C HIS A 59 12.63 37.31 11.35
N TYR A 60 11.58 37.17 10.53
CA TYR A 60 11.58 37.47 9.11
C TYR A 60 10.24 38.05 8.68
N GLN A 61 10.25 39.33 8.27
CA GLN A 61 9.06 40.06 7.85
C GLN A 61 9.34 40.85 6.57
N GLY A 62 8.41 40.75 5.62
CA GLY A 62 8.45 41.41 4.31
C GLY A 62 7.80 40.56 3.22
N GLY A 63 7.59 41.12 2.03
CA GLY A 63 6.86 40.45 0.95
C GLY A 63 7.44 39.11 0.49
N SER A 64 8.73 38.87 0.71
CA SER A 64 9.38 37.58 0.45
C SER A 64 9.04 36.49 1.49
N TYR A 65 8.72 36.86 2.72
CA TYR A 65 8.13 35.94 3.70
C TYR A 65 6.68 35.61 3.34
N ASP A 66 5.87 36.60 2.99
CA ASP A 66 4.49 36.38 2.59
C ASP A 66 4.40 35.46 1.36
N ALA A 67 5.29 35.66 0.39
CA ALA A 67 5.39 34.80 -0.78
C ALA A 67 5.83 33.37 -0.44
N LEU A 68 6.72 33.20 0.56
CA LEU A 68 7.10 31.89 1.08
C LEU A 68 5.92 31.18 1.75
N VAL A 69 5.19 31.86 2.63
CA VAL A 69 4.02 31.31 3.33
C VAL A 69 2.92 30.95 2.33
N ALA A 70 2.64 31.81 1.36
CA ALA A 70 1.66 31.54 0.32
C ALA A 70 2.04 30.32 -0.53
N SER A 71 3.31 30.22 -0.93
CA SER A 71 3.81 29.07 -1.70
C SER A 71 3.75 27.78 -0.88
N TRP A 72 4.13 27.84 0.40
CA TRP A 72 4.03 26.70 1.32
C TRP A 72 2.58 26.25 1.50
N ALA A 73 1.65 27.18 1.73
CA ALA A 73 0.23 26.87 1.90
C ALA A 73 -0.37 26.21 0.64
N HIS A 74 -0.05 26.74 -0.55
CA HIS A 74 -0.49 26.15 -1.83
C HIS A 74 0.02 24.71 -1.97
N LEU A 75 1.34 24.50 -1.87
CA LEU A 75 1.96 23.18 -2.03
C LEU A 75 1.48 22.16 -0.98
N SER A 76 1.22 22.63 0.25
CA SER A 76 0.70 21.81 1.35
C SER A 76 -0.74 21.34 1.07
N SER A 77 -1.59 22.28 0.64
CA SER A 77 -3.02 22.02 0.44
C SER A 77 -3.33 21.17 -0.79
N SER A 78 -2.47 21.18 -1.80
CA SER A 78 -2.63 20.37 -3.00
C SER A 78 -1.82 19.08 -2.91
N HIS A 79 -0.50 19.15 -3.00
CA HIS A 79 0.35 17.98 -3.23
C HIS A 79 0.48 17.09 -2.00
N MET A 80 0.69 17.67 -0.82
CA MET A 80 0.88 16.86 0.39
C MET A 80 -0.44 16.21 0.83
N THR A 81 -1.53 16.97 0.80
CA THR A 81 -2.86 16.46 1.17
C THR A 81 -3.32 15.37 0.19
N ASP A 82 -3.12 15.56 -1.11
CA ASP A 82 -3.41 14.54 -2.13
C ASP A 82 -2.58 13.27 -1.86
N LEU A 83 -1.27 13.40 -1.62
CA LEU A 83 -0.37 12.27 -1.34
C LEU A 83 -0.83 11.44 -0.14
N VAL A 84 -1.06 12.09 1.00
CA VAL A 84 -1.47 11.41 2.24
C VAL A 84 -2.82 10.71 2.04
N ASN A 85 -3.80 11.39 1.44
CA ASN A 85 -5.12 10.81 1.18
C ASN A 85 -5.06 9.62 0.23
N THR A 86 -4.24 9.70 -0.83
CA THR A 86 -4.07 8.59 -1.77
C THR A 86 -3.39 7.40 -1.08
N CYS A 87 -2.33 7.61 -0.29
CA CYS A 87 -1.71 6.54 0.48
C CYS A 87 -2.72 5.83 1.40
N HIS A 88 -3.57 6.57 2.12
CA HIS A 88 -4.62 5.97 2.95
C HIS A 88 -5.68 5.20 2.15
N THR A 89 -6.06 5.73 0.98
CA THR A 89 -6.99 5.07 0.06
C THR A 89 -6.42 3.74 -0.43
N VAL A 90 -5.14 3.75 -0.83
CA VAL A 90 -4.40 2.57 -1.29
C VAL A 90 -4.25 1.54 -0.18
N ALA A 91 -3.88 1.96 1.04
CA ALA A 91 -3.83 1.06 2.19
C ALA A 91 -5.20 0.40 2.46
N THR A 92 -6.29 1.16 2.36
CA THR A 92 -7.65 0.63 2.52
C THR A 92 -8.02 -0.37 1.43
N ALA A 93 -7.63 -0.10 0.17
CA ALA A 93 -7.84 -1.02 -0.93
C ALA A 93 -7.06 -2.33 -0.75
N LEU A 94 -5.82 -2.25 -0.27
CA LEU A 94 -4.99 -3.43 0.06
C LEU A 94 -5.62 -4.26 1.19
N ASP A 95 -6.16 -3.63 2.23
CA ASP A 95 -6.87 -4.33 3.30
C ASP A 95 -8.12 -5.08 2.77
N ALA A 96 -8.92 -4.41 1.94
CA ALA A 96 -10.09 -5.03 1.29
C ALA A 96 -9.69 -6.16 0.33
N ALA A 97 -8.54 -6.02 -0.33
CA ALA A 97 -8.00 -7.05 -1.19
C ALA A 97 -7.60 -8.30 -0.40
N ALA A 98 -6.94 -8.12 0.73
CA ALA A 98 -6.60 -9.21 1.63
C ALA A 98 -7.85 -9.92 2.18
N ASP A 99 -8.91 -9.18 2.55
CA ASP A 99 -10.20 -9.76 2.96
C ASP A 99 -10.82 -10.62 1.85
N THR A 100 -10.73 -10.17 0.61
CA THR A 100 -11.28 -10.89 -0.55
C THR A 100 -10.49 -12.16 -0.86
N ILE A 101 -9.16 -12.12 -0.76
CA ILE A 101 -8.28 -13.31 -0.87
C ILE A 101 -8.66 -14.35 0.18
N VAL A 102 -8.87 -13.94 1.42
CA VAL A 102 -9.32 -14.81 2.52
C VAL A 102 -10.66 -15.45 2.20
N ALA A 103 -11.62 -14.67 1.70
CA ALA A 103 -12.95 -15.19 1.36
C ALA A 103 -12.89 -16.24 0.24
N MET A 104 -12.12 -16.01 -0.83
CA MET A 104 -11.96 -16.96 -1.93
C MET A 104 -11.33 -18.27 -1.44
N LYS A 105 -10.31 -18.20 -0.59
CA LYS A 105 -9.69 -19.39 0.01
C LYS A 105 -10.67 -20.18 0.87
N TRP A 106 -11.48 -19.50 1.70
CA TRP A 106 -12.49 -20.17 2.52
C TRP A 106 -13.55 -20.88 1.69
N GLN A 107 -13.96 -20.30 0.56
CA GLN A 107 -14.88 -20.95 -0.36
C GLN A 107 -14.27 -22.24 -0.93
N ALA A 108 -13.05 -22.17 -1.45
CA ALA A 108 -12.35 -23.33 -1.99
C ALA A 108 -12.12 -24.42 -0.93
N ILE A 109 -11.82 -24.05 0.32
CA ILE A 109 -11.71 -25.00 1.45
C ILE A 109 -13.04 -25.70 1.72
N GLY A 110 -14.17 -24.99 1.61
CA GLY A 110 -15.49 -25.59 1.76
C GLY A 110 -15.78 -26.65 0.70
N GLU A 111 -15.47 -26.34 -0.56
CA GLU A 111 -15.66 -27.26 -1.70
C GLU A 111 -14.72 -28.47 -1.60
N LEU A 112 -13.43 -28.24 -1.34
CA LEU A 112 -12.46 -29.31 -1.11
C LEU A 112 -12.81 -30.15 0.14
N GLY A 113 -13.42 -29.55 1.16
CA GLY A 113 -13.92 -30.25 2.33
C GLY A 113 -15.01 -31.26 1.97
N ALA A 114 -15.94 -30.89 1.08
CA ALA A 114 -16.95 -31.80 0.57
C ALA A 114 -16.32 -32.93 -0.27
N LEU A 115 -15.34 -32.61 -1.13
CA LEU A 115 -14.58 -33.64 -1.86
C LEU A 115 -13.85 -34.58 -0.90
N ALA A 116 -13.24 -34.07 0.18
CA ALA A 116 -12.51 -34.88 1.15
C ALA A 116 -13.42 -35.88 1.88
N VAL A 117 -14.67 -35.50 2.19
CA VAL A 117 -15.68 -36.43 2.73
C VAL A 117 -16.00 -37.53 1.70
N THR A 118 -16.15 -37.15 0.45
CA THR A 118 -16.45 -38.07 -0.66
C THR A 118 -15.30 -39.06 -0.88
N PHE A 119 -14.07 -38.55 -0.86
CA PHE A 119 -12.83 -39.33 -0.91
C PHE A 119 -12.71 -40.32 0.26
N ALA A 120 -13.01 -39.89 1.49
CA ALA A 120 -12.98 -40.80 2.64
C ALA A 120 -14.00 -41.94 2.51
N ALA A 121 -15.19 -41.65 1.97
CA ALA A 121 -16.21 -42.67 1.68
C ALA A 121 -15.76 -43.63 0.57
N ASP A 122 -15.17 -43.11 -0.51
CA ASP A 122 -14.65 -43.91 -1.61
C ASP A 122 -13.49 -44.81 -1.14
N GLN A 123 -12.57 -44.29 -0.33
CA GLN A 123 -11.48 -45.07 0.27
C GLN A 123 -11.98 -46.14 1.25
N ALA A 124 -13.08 -45.88 1.98
CA ALA A 124 -13.70 -46.91 2.81
C ALA A 124 -14.35 -48.02 1.96
N ALA A 125 -14.94 -47.67 0.81
CA ALA A 125 -15.54 -48.63 -0.11
C ALA A 125 -14.48 -49.42 -0.90
N SER A 126 -13.36 -48.79 -1.26
CA SER A 126 -12.27 -49.40 -2.06
C SER A 126 -11.61 -50.58 -1.33
N VAL A 127 -11.53 -50.53 0.00
CA VAL A 127 -11.10 -51.66 0.85
C VAL A 127 -12.02 -52.87 0.69
N MET A 128 -13.32 -52.65 0.50
CA MET A 128 -14.30 -53.73 0.29
C MET A 128 -14.33 -54.26 -1.15
N THR A 129 -13.92 -53.44 -2.13
CA THR A 129 -13.93 -53.79 -3.56
C THR A 129 -12.57 -54.20 -4.12
N LEU A 130 -11.55 -54.39 -3.27
CA LEU A 130 -10.17 -54.72 -3.65
C LEU A 130 -9.53 -53.68 -4.60
N GLY A 131 -9.90 -52.40 -4.50
CA GLY A 131 -9.32 -51.33 -5.31
C GLY A 131 -9.87 -51.20 -6.73
N LEU A 132 -10.95 -51.88 -7.09
CA LEU A 132 -11.59 -51.78 -8.42
C LEU A 132 -12.39 -50.47 -8.65
N ALA A 133 -12.36 -49.53 -7.70
CA ALA A 133 -13.14 -48.28 -7.72
C ALA A 133 -12.41 -47.10 -8.41
N GLU A 134 -11.67 -47.34 -9.49
CA GLU A 134 -10.83 -46.31 -10.14
C GLU A 134 -11.63 -45.11 -10.71
N ALA A 135 -12.90 -45.28 -11.07
CA ALA A 135 -13.71 -44.21 -11.67
C ALA A 135 -14.16 -43.13 -10.66
N GLY A 136 -14.39 -43.49 -9.39
CA GLY A 136 -14.75 -42.52 -8.34
C GLY A 136 -13.56 -41.64 -7.99
N MET A 137 -12.38 -42.23 -7.91
CA MET A 137 -11.13 -41.55 -7.66
C MET A 137 -10.80 -40.52 -8.74
N ALA A 138 -10.98 -40.85 -10.03
CA ALA A 138 -10.73 -39.92 -11.14
C ALA A 138 -11.57 -38.63 -11.01
N LEU A 139 -12.86 -38.75 -10.67
CA LEU A 139 -13.74 -37.60 -10.47
C LEU A 139 -13.31 -36.72 -9.29
N ILE A 140 -12.75 -37.32 -8.23
CA ILE A 140 -12.23 -36.59 -7.08
C ILE A 140 -10.96 -35.82 -7.46
N VAL A 141 -10.05 -36.44 -8.23
CA VAL A 141 -8.83 -35.78 -8.72
C VAL A 141 -9.21 -34.60 -9.61
N ASP A 142 -10.02 -34.84 -10.65
CA ASP A 142 -10.44 -33.81 -11.60
C ASP A 142 -11.14 -32.64 -10.88
N GLY A 143 -12.00 -32.93 -9.90
CA GLY A 143 -12.71 -31.91 -9.13
C GLY A 143 -11.77 -31.08 -8.24
N ALA A 144 -10.78 -31.72 -7.60
CA ALA A 144 -9.84 -31.01 -6.75
C ALA A 144 -8.86 -30.14 -7.55
N GLU A 145 -8.39 -30.62 -8.71
CA GLU A 145 -7.61 -29.83 -9.67
C GLU A 145 -8.43 -28.62 -10.13
N GLN A 146 -9.67 -28.83 -10.57
CA GLN A 146 -10.53 -27.75 -11.05
C GLN A 146 -10.77 -26.65 -10.00
N ILE A 147 -11.02 -27.02 -8.74
CA ILE A 147 -11.22 -26.05 -7.64
C ILE A 147 -9.93 -25.25 -7.40
N THR A 148 -8.80 -25.92 -7.39
CA THR A 148 -7.49 -25.32 -7.11
C THR A 148 -7.08 -24.37 -8.24
N ASP A 149 -7.19 -24.81 -9.50
CA ASP A 149 -6.88 -23.99 -10.67
C ASP A 149 -7.80 -22.78 -10.78
N TYR A 150 -9.08 -22.94 -10.44
CA TYR A 150 -10.04 -21.84 -10.40
C TYR A 150 -9.71 -20.84 -9.29
N LEU A 151 -9.29 -21.31 -8.12
CA LEU A 151 -8.84 -20.44 -7.04
C LEU A 151 -7.59 -19.66 -7.45
N GLU A 152 -6.60 -20.33 -8.04
CA GLU A 152 -5.35 -19.69 -8.51
C GLU A 152 -5.65 -18.60 -9.53
N GLN A 153 -6.43 -18.89 -10.57
CA GLN A 153 -6.79 -17.90 -11.59
C GLN A 153 -7.54 -16.70 -11.01
N GLN A 154 -8.46 -16.91 -10.07
CA GLN A 154 -9.17 -15.81 -9.41
C GLN A 154 -8.22 -14.95 -8.57
N LEU A 155 -7.32 -15.60 -7.82
CA LEU A 155 -6.32 -14.90 -7.02
C LEU A 155 -5.40 -14.06 -7.91
N GLU A 156 -4.88 -14.62 -9.00
CA GLU A 156 -4.03 -13.90 -9.96
C GLU A 156 -4.75 -12.69 -10.56
N GLN A 157 -5.95 -12.89 -11.11
CA GLN A 157 -6.73 -11.81 -11.72
C GLN A 157 -7.05 -10.71 -10.72
N TYR A 158 -7.41 -11.09 -9.50
CA TYR A 158 -7.76 -10.16 -8.46
C TYR A 158 -6.55 -9.35 -7.98
N ILE A 159 -5.39 -10.00 -7.79
CA ILE A 159 -4.15 -9.32 -7.42
C ILE A 159 -3.72 -8.35 -8.53
N ILE A 160 -3.70 -8.79 -9.79
CA ILE A 160 -3.29 -7.92 -10.90
C ILE A 160 -4.25 -6.72 -11.02
N GLY A 161 -5.55 -6.95 -11.05
CA GLY A 161 -6.54 -5.88 -11.27
C GLY A 161 -6.73 -4.95 -10.07
N GLN A 162 -6.90 -5.50 -8.87
CA GLN A 162 -7.26 -4.69 -7.69
C GLN A 162 -6.06 -4.24 -6.86
N VAL A 163 -5.03 -5.08 -6.72
CA VAL A 163 -3.85 -4.74 -5.93
C VAL A 163 -2.87 -3.91 -6.76
N ILE A 164 -2.48 -4.41 -7.94
CA ILE A 164 -1.45 -3.73 -8.74
C ILE A 164 -2.03 -2.53 -9.47
N GLU A 165 -3.05 -2.71 -10.31
CA GLU A 165 -3.54 -1.64 -11.16
C GLU A 165 -4.35 -0.58 -10.39
N ALA A 166 -5.32 -1.01 -9.58
CA ALA A 166 -6.22 -0.08 -8.90
C ALA A 166 -5.61 0.60 -7.66
N ALA A 167 -4.63 -0.03 -6.98
CA ALA A 167 -4.03 0.52 -5.78
C ALA A 167 -2.62 1.13 -6.03
N ILE A 168 -1.71 0.40 -6.67
CA ILE A 168 -0.33 0.90 -6.86
C ILE A 168 -0.28 2.00 -7.94
N GLY A 169 -1.07 1.87 -9.01
CA GLY A 169 -1.10 2.86 -10.10
C GLY A 169 -1.36 4.31 -9.64
N PRO A 170 -2.45 4.58 -8.89
CA PRO A 170 -2.72 5.91 -8.34
C PRO A 170 -1.62 6.44 -7.42
N LEU A 171 -1.00 5.57 -6.62
CA LEU A 171 0.10 5.95 -5.74
C LEU A 171 1.28 6.49 -6.54
N VAL A 172 1.69 5.79 -7.60
CA VAL A 172 2.78 6.22 -8.48
C VAL A 172 2.47 7.57 -9.11
N ALA A 173 1.27 7.74 -9.65
CA ALA A 173 0.86 8.99 -10.29
C ALA A 173 0.89 10.19 -9.33
N VAL A 174 0.50 9.99 -8.06
CA VAL A 174 0.51 11.07 -7.06
C VAL A 174 1.93 11.38 -6.59
N VAL A 175 2.79 10.37 -6.46
CA VAL A 175 4.22 10.59 -6.19
C VAL A 175 4.88 11.37 -7.34
N GLU A 176 4.61 11.01 -8.59
CA GLU A 176 5.09 11.75 -9.77
C GLU A 176 4.59 13.20 -9.78
N LYS A 177 3.30 13.43 -9.46
CA LYS A 177 2.73 14.77 -9.32
C LYS A 177 3.37 15.56 -8.17
N ALA A 178 3.65 14.92 -7.04
CA ALA A 178 4.27 15.57 -5.88
C ALA A 178 5.73 15.97 -6.18
N VAL A 179 6.49 15.10 -6.86
CA VAL A 179 7.87 15.40 -7.30
C VAL A 179 7.88 16.43 -8.43
N GLY A 180 6.98 16.32 -9.40
CA GLY A 180 6.86 17.24 -10.53
C GLY A 180 6.36 18.63 -10.16
N GLY A 181 5.47 18.75 -9.16
CA GLY A 181 4.96 20.03 -8.65
C GLY A 181 6.00 20.85 -7.87
N LEU A 182 7.13 20.24 -7.48
CA LEU A 182 8.29 20.96 -6.97
C LEU A 182 9.13 21.63 -8.07
N ALA A 183 8.72 21.51 -9.34
CA ALA A 183 9.38 22.18 -10.44
C ALA A 183 9.34 23.71 -10.26
N PHE A 184 10.49 24.33 -10.44
CA PHE A 184 10.77 25.74 -10.17
C PHE A 184 9.81 26.72 -10.88
N GLU A 185 9.14 26.31 -11.97
CA GLU A 185 8.19 27.13 -12.73
C GLU A 185 6.89 27.46 -11.99
N GLU A 186 6.33 26.53 -11.21
CA GLU A 186 5.09 26.79 -10.46
C GLU A 186 5.37 27.74 -9.27
N VAL A 187 6.46 27.47 -8.55
CA VAL A 187 6.95 28.34 -7.46
C VAL A 187 7.35 29.71 -7.99
N ALA A 188 8.07 29.80 -9.12
CA ALA A 188 8.44 31.08 -9.74
C ALA A 188 7.22 31.89 -10.19
N GLY A 189 6.16 31.24 -10.67
CA GLY A 189 4.88 31.87 -10.98
C GLY A 189 4.22 32.51 -9.76
N LEU A 190 4.19 31.80 -8.63
CA LEU A 190 3.64 32.29 -7.36
C LEU A 190 4.48 33.44 -6.75
N LEU A 191 5.80 33.35 -6.85
CA LEU A 191 6.72 34.41 -6.42
C LEU A 191 6.61 35.66 -7.32
N GLY A 192 6.37 35.47 -8.62
CA GLY A 192 6.20 36.57 -9.59
C GLY A 192 4.89 37.34 -9.44
N VAL A 193 3.84 36.72 -8.90
CA VAL A 193 2.51 37.35 -8.68
C VAL A 193 2.48 38.17 -7.38
N ASN A 194 3.25 37.80 -6.36
CA ASN A 194 3.25 38.47 -5.03
C ASN A 194 4.36 39.54 -4.85
N GLY A 195 5.19 39.78 -5.87
CA GLY A 195 6.38 40.64 -5.78
C GLY A 195 6.18 42.16 -5.70
N THR A 196 4.98 42.70 -5.50
CA THR A 196 4.76 44.15 -5.38
C THR A 196 4.73 44.61 -3.93
N ALA A 197 5.92 44.71 -3.31
CA ALA A 197 6.07 45.34 -2.00
C ALA A 197 5.69 46.84 -2.08
N GLY A 198 4.68 47.24 -1.32
CA GLY A 198 4.26 48.64 -1.19
C GLY A 198 5.26 49.46 -0.34
N PRO A 199 5.43 50.76 -0.63
CA PRO A 199 6.39 51.59 0.10
C PRO A 199 5.87 51.88 1.52
N GLY A 200 6.33 51.11 2.52
CA GLY A 200 5.97 51.34 3.92
C GLY A 200 6.22 50.19 4.89
N ASP A 201 6.44 48.96 4.42
CA ASP A 201 6.64 47.81 5.32
C ASP A 201 8.05 47.80 5.93
N SER A 202 8.11 47.65 7.26
CA SER A 202 9.35 47.48 7.99
C SER A 202 9.97 46.12 7.66
N PHE A 203 11.10 46.15 6.98
CA PHE A 203 11.90 44.98 6.65
C PHE A 203 12.71 44.53 7.88
N LEU A 204 12.38 43.36 8.42
CA LEU A 204 13.11 42.74 9.53
C LEU A 204 13.64 41.40 9.06
N ILE A 205 14.97 41.26 9.09
CA ILE A 205 15.67 39.99 8.84
C ILE A 205 16.68 39.77 9.96
N ASP A 206 16.55 38.66 10.68
CA ASP A 206 17.63 38.09 11.46
C ASP A 206 18.29 36.95 10.65
N PRO A 207 19.49 37.17 10.07
CA PRO A 207 20.14 36.17 9.22
C PRO A 207 20.50 34.88 9.96
N LYS A 208 20.81 34.97 11.26
CA LYS A 208 21.21 33.81 12.05
C LYS A 208 20.00 32.93 12.35
N ALA A 209 18.88 33.55 12.74
CA ALA A 209 17.63 32.82 12.93
C ALA A 209 17.16 32.17 11.62
N LEU A 210 17.32 32.84 10.48
CA LEU A 210 17.02 32.28 9.16
C LEU A 210 17.88 31.05 8.83
N GLU A 211 19.17 31.08 9.15
CA GLU A 211 20.09 29.96 8.97
C GLU A 211 19.69 28.75 9.85
N ASP A 212 19.28 29.01 11.09
CA ASP A 212 18.79 27.98 12.01
C ASP A 212 17.47 27.34 11.49
N HIS A 213 16.53 28.16 10.99
CA HIS A 213 15.30 27.68 10.36
C HIS A 213 15.58 26.89 9.07
N ALA A 214 16.51 27.35 8.22
CA ALA A 214 16.90 26.64 7.01
C ALA A 214 17.53 25.28 7.31
N THR A 215 18.37 25.21 8.36
CA THR A 215 18.94 23.95 8.86
C THR A 215 17.85 23.00 9.34
N THR A 216 16.86 23.53 10.06
CA THR A 216 15.70 22.75 10.53
C THR A 216 14.87 22.21 9.36
N MET A 217 14.60 23.03 8.35
CA MET A 217 13.89 22.62 7.13
C MET A 217 14.66 21.56 6.34
N ALA A 218 15.98 21.66 6.26
CA ALA A 218 16.82 20.62 5.66
C ALA A 218 16.72 19.29 6.43
N GLY A 219 16.62 19.34 7.76
CA GLY A 219 16.33 18.19 8.60
C GLY A 219 15.01 17.51 8.25
N HIS A 220 13.92 18.29 8.11
CA HIS A 220 12.61 17.75 7.71
C HIS A 220 12.65 17.07 6.33
N ALA A 221 13.36 17.66 5.35
CA ALA A 221 13.52 17.05 4.03
C ALA A 221 14.27 15.71 4.08
N GLN A 222 15.26 15.60 4.98
CA GLN A 222 15.96 14.35 5.23
C GLN A 222 15.04 13.31 5.90
N GLU A 223 14.23 13.71 6.89
CA GLU A 223 13.23 12.83 7.52
C GLU A 223 12.27 12.23 6.47
N VAL A 224 11.70 13.05 5.57
CA VAL A 224 10.85 12.56 4.48
C VAL A 224 11.57 11.58 3.57
N SER A 225 12.83 11.85 3.23
CA SER A 225 13.65 10.94 2.40
C SER A 225 13.90 9.60 3.09
N ASP A 226 14.10 9.62 4.41
CA ASP A 226 14.31 8.42 5.20
C ASP A 226 13.02 7.59 5.33
N HIS A 227 11.85 8.24 5.47
CA HIS A 227 10.56 7.56 5.41
C HIS A 227 10.34 6.84 4.07
N ALA A 228 10.69 7.49 2.96
CA ALA A 228 10.58 6.89 1.62
C ALA A 228 11.53 5.70 1.44
N ARG A 229 12.77 5.78 1.93
CA ARG A 229 13.73 4.66 1.94
C ARG A 229 13.23 3.50 2.80
N ALA A 230 12.65 3.79 3.96
CA ALA A 230 12.10 2.78 4.85
C ALA A 230 10.94 2.03 4.19
N LEU A 231 10.02 2.76 3.53
CA LEU A 231 8.95 2.14 2.74
C LEU A 231 9.52 1.28 1.62
N GLY A 232 10.47 1.80 0.82
CA GLY A 232 11.09 1.06 -0.27
C GLY A 232 11.76 -0.25 0.18
N GLY A 233 12.46 -0.21 1.32
CA GLY A 233 13.05 -1.41 1.92
C GLY A 233 12.02 -2.43 2.39
N LYS A 234 10.91 -1.96 2.98
CA LYS A 234 9.79 -2.82 3.40
C LYS A 234 9.11 -3.47 2.19
N VAL A 235 8.80 -2.70 1.15
CA VAL A 235 8.15 -3.20 -0.09
C VAL A 235 9.02 -4.23 -0.80
N ALA A 236 10.32 -3.99 -0.92
CA ALA A 236 11.26 -4.93 -1.56
C ALA A 236 11.40 -6.26 -0.80
N GLY A 237 11.07 -6.28 0.50
CA GLY A 237 11.08 -7.47 1.34
C GLY A 237 9.73 -8.22 1.39
N VAL A 238 8.70 -7.73 0.71
CA VAL A 238 7.39 -8.43 0.66
C VAL A 238 7.47 -9.54 -0.39
N ASP A 239 7.40 -10.78 0.08
CA ASP A 239 7.14 -11.95 -0.75
C ASP A 239 5.66 -12.33 -0.59
N PHE A 240 4.95 -12.47 -1.70
CA PHE A 240 3.52 -12.83 -1.72
C PHE A 240 3.28 -14.33 -1.91
N THR A 241 4.36 -15.11 -2.05
CA THR A 241 4.37 -16.56 -2.28
C THR A 241 4.83 -17.38 -1.08
#